data_AF-A0A920KDI0-F1
#
_entry.id   AF-A0A920KDI0-F1
#
_cell.length_a   1.000
_cell.length_b   1.000
_cell.length_c   1.000
_cell.angle_alpha   90.00
_cell.angle_beta   90.00
_cell.angle_gamma   90.00
#
_symmetry.space_group_name_H-M   'P 1'
#
loop_
_entity.id
_entity.type
_entity.pdbx_description
1 polymer ?
#
loop_
_entity_poly.entity_id
_entity_poly.type
_entity_poly.pdbx_seq_one_letter_code
_entity_poly.pdbx_strand_id
1 'polypeptide(L)'
;MGRIQSADAVMKNKSTTMYGNIVALDESSLQEDLLFVGTDDGLIHVSENAGGDWKMYDKFKNVPKDTYVNALVTSKHDVNVVYAVFNNHKNGDFKPYVLVSKDKGKSWKSISSNLPSRGTVYDIAEDHVDPNLLFVGTEFGVFFSYDGGEEWKQIKAGLPTIAVKDIEIQERENDLVLATFGRSFYILDDYSSLRNLSSNLASKATIFEMKKSLMYMDARPLGLRGKGSQGESHYTAKNPL
;
A
#
# COMPACT_ATOMS: atom_id res chain seq x y z
N MET A 1 -43.05 9.21 27.93
CA MET A 1 -43.47 8.66 26.62
C MET A 1 -43.91 9.82 25.74
N GLY A 2 -43.43 9.91 24.49
CA GLY A 2 -43.89 10.94 23.53
C GLY A 2 -42.91 12.06 23.18
N ARG A 3 -41.60 11.93 23.44
CA ARG A 3 -40.59 12.85 22.85
C ARG A 3 -39.83 12.11 21.76
N ILE A 4 -39.89 12.63 20.52
CA ILE A 4 -38.94 12.29 19.47
C ILE A 4 -37.64 13.00 19.85
N GLN A 5 -36.63 12.22 20.18
CA GLN A 5 -35.31 12.73 20.51
C GLN A 5 -34.61 13.18 19.22
N SER A 6 -33.94 14.34 19.22
CA SER A 6 -33.12 14.75 18.08
C SER A 6 -31.95 13.77 17.90
N ALA A 7 -31.35 13.72 16.70
CA ALA A 7 -30.16 12.89 16.46
C ALA A 7 -29.04 13.15 17.48
N ASP A 8 -28.98 14.37 18.02
CA ASP A 8 -28.00 14.80 19.03
C ASP A 8 -28.29 14.30 20.45
N ALA A 9 -29.47 13.73 20.71
CA ALA A 9 -29.85 13.30 22.06
C ALA A 9 -29.01 12.12 22.60
N VAL A 10 -28.23 11.47 21.73
CA VAL A 10 -27.23 10.45 22.10
C VAL A 10 -25.98 11.08 22.76
N MET A 11 -25.86 12.41 22.80
CA MET A 11 -24.67 13.12 23.31
C MET A 11 -24.61 13.26 24.84
N LYS A 12 -24.45 12.14 25.55
CA LYS A 12 -23.92 12.18 26.93
C LYS A 12 -22.57 11.48 27.10
N ASN A 13 -22.18 10.61 26.17
CA ASN A 13 -20.87 9.98 26.08
C ASN A 13 -20.47 9.86 24.58
N LYS A 14 -19.92 10.92 23.97
CA LYS A 14 -19.57 10.95 22.53
C LYS A 14 -18.64 9.78 22.14
N SER A 15 -19.22 8.71 21.61
CA SER A 15 -18.56 7.66 20.81
C SER A 15 -19.17 7.67 19.41
N THR A 16 -19.23 8.84 18.79
CA THR A 16 -19.57 8.99 17.37
C THR A 16 -18.55 9.94 16.79
N THR A 17 -17.57 9.38 16.09
CA THR A 17 -16.61 10.14 15.32
C THR A 17 -17.39 11.01 14.32
N MET A 18 -17.18 12.33 14.35
CA MET A 18 -17.79 13.22 13.36
C MET A 18 -17.12 12.95 12.01
N TYR A 19 -17.84 13.11 10.88
CA TYR A 19 -17.23 13.04 9.55
C TYR A 19 -16.04 14.01 9.44
N GLY A 20 -15.07 13.66 8.59
CA GLY A 20 -13.84 14.43 8.38
C GLY A 20 -12.66 13.91 9.18
N ASN A 21 -12.64 12.62 9.51
CA ASN A 21 -11.50 12.00 10.19
C ASN A 21 -10.39 11.74 9.19
N ILE A 22 -9.16 12.07 9.58
CA ILE A 22 -7.96 11.69 8.85
C ILE A 22 -7.79 10.18 8.98
N VAL A 23 -7.82 9.49 7.85
CA VAL A 23 -7.75 8.02 7.77
C VAL A 23 -6.64 7.52 6.85
N ALA A 24 -6.12 8.39 6.00
CA ALA A 24 -4.91 8.17 5.22
C ALA A 24 -4.00 9.41 5.37
N LEU A 25 -2.70 9.18 5.51
CA LEU A 25 -1.70 10.23 5.59
C LEU A 25 -0.41 9.70 4.99
N ASP A 26 0.23 10.51 4.15
CA ASP A 26 1.57 10.25 3.68
C ASP A 26 2.38 11.55 3.50
N GLU A 27 3.67 11.48 3.73
CA GLU A 27 4.62 12.57 3.53
C GLU A 27 5.56 12.21 2.37
N SER A 28 5.81 13.17 1.47
CA SER A 28 6.73 12.92 0.36
C SER A 28 8.15 12.71 0.84
N SER A 29 8.71 11.53 0.56
CA SER A 29 10.14 11.25 0.75
C SER A 29 11.07 12.10 -0.12
N LEU A 30 10.53 12.81 -1.12
CA LEU A 30 11.29 13.65 -2.05
C LEU A 30 11.25 15.14 -1.71
N GLN A 31 10.30 15.57 -0.88
CA GLN A 31 10.16 16.97 -0.46
C GLN A 31 9.66 17.01 0.98
N GLU A 32 10.55 17.47 1.87
CA GLU A 32 10.20 17.79 3.26
C GLU A 32 8.98 18.74 3.30
N ASP A 33 8.13 18.57 4.32
CA ASP A 33 6.95 19.39 4.58
C ASP A 33 5.79 19.22 3.58
N LEU A 34 5.93 18.36 2.57
CA LEU A 34 4.87 18.02 1.61
C LEU A 34 4.02 16.86 2.15
N LEU A 35 2.83 17.21 2.67
CA LEU A 35 1.90 16.28 3.31
C LEU A 35 0.64 16.07 2.46
N PHE A 36 0.20 14.82 2.39
CA PHE A 36 -1.09 14.43 1.82
C PHE A 36 -1.94 13.75 2.89
N VAL A 37 -3.20 14.15 2.98
CA VAL A 37 -4.15 13.66 3.96
C VAL A 37 -5.46 13.29 3.27
N GLY A 38 -6.00 12.13 3.60
CA GLY A 38 -7.26 11.61 3.10
C GLY A 38 -8.24 11.37 4.22
N THR A 39 -9.50 11.73 4.00
CA THR A 39 -10.53 11.66 5.03
C THR A 39 -11.63 10.64 4.74
N ASP A 40 -12.36 10.25 5.78
CA ASP A 40 -13.46 9.28 5.70
C ASP A 40 -14.70 9.79 4.95
N ASP A 41 -14.80 11.11 4.73
CA ASP A 41 -15.80 11.79 3.91
C ASP A 41 -15.31 12.09 2.47
N GLY A 42 -14.19 11.51 2.06
CA GLY A 42 -13.75 11.49 0.66
C GLY A 42 -13.05 12.77 0.19
N LEU A 43 -12.46 13.53 1.11
CA LEU A 43 -11.66 14.71 0.80
C LEU A 43 -10.18 14.34 0.79
N ILE A 44 -9.42 15.02 -0.08
CA ILE A 44 -7.94 15.01 -0.03
C ILE A 44 -7.46 16.41 0.30
N HIS A 45 -6.59 16.51 1.31
CA HIS A 45 -5.95 17.73 1.74
C HIS A 45 -4.44 17.66 1.46
N VAL A 46 -3.87 18.75 0.96
CA VAL A 46 -2.44 18.86 0.64
C VAL A 46 -1.85 20.07 1.34
N SER A 47 -0.74 19.86 2.05
CA SER A 47 0.07 20.93 2.64
C SER A 47 1.46 20.88 2.05
N GLU A 48 2.05 22.04 1.76
CA GLU A 48 3.44 22.17 1.31
C GLU A 48 4.32 22.87 2.35
N ASN A 49 3.86 22.94 3.60
CA ASN A 49 4.52 23.62 4.72
C ASN A 49 4.19 23.00 6.10
N ALA A 50 4.27 21.66 6.19
CA ALA A 50 4.13 20.89 7.43
C ALA A 50 2.80 21.14 8.18
N GLY A 51 1.73 21.42 7.43
CA GLY A 51 0.40 21.66 7.96
C GLY A 51 0.09 23.11 8.35
N GLY A 52 0.94 24.07 7.98
CA GLY A 52 0.68 25.50 8.16
C GLY A 52 -0.53 26.00 7.36
N ASP A 53 -0.63 25.60 6.09
CA ASP A 53 -1.83 25.77 5.25
C ASP A 53 -2.17 24.50 4.46
N TRP A 54 -3.44 24.40 4.08
CA TRP A 54 -4.00 23.22 3.42
C TRP A 54 -4.85 23.61 2.22
N LYS A 55 -4.58 22.96 1.08
CA LYS A 55 -5.45 22.96 -0.10
C LYS A 55 -6.35 21.74 -0.03
N MET A 56 -7.66 21.93 -0.23
CA MET A 56 -8.66 20.87 -0.18
C MET A 56 -9.16 20.53 -1.58
N TYR A 57 -9.29 19.24 -1.86
CA TYR A 57 -9.87 18.68 -3.08
C TYR A 57 -11.06 17.78 -2.74
N ASP A 58 -12.22 18.09 -3.30
CA ASP A 58 -13.52 17.46 -2.98
C ASP A 58 -14.19 16.79 -4.19
N LYS A 59 -13.54 16.79 -5.35
CA LYS A 59 -14.11 16.32 -6.61
C LYS A 59 -13.14 15.45 -7.39
N PHE A 60 -13.54 14.20 -7.56
CA PHE A 60 -12.78 13.19 -8.30
C PHE A 60 -13.68 12.58 -9.38
N LYS A 61 -13.20 12.55 -10.62
CA LYS A 61 -14.00 12.11 -11.77
C LYS A 61 -14.42 10.65 -11.59
N ASN A 62 -15.73 10.38 -11.71
CA ASN A 62 -16.35 9.06 -11.60
C ASN A 62 -16.25 8.37 -10.22
N VAL A 63 -15.72 9.06 -9.19
CA VAL A 63 -15.78 8.59 -7.81
C VAL A 63 -17.03 9.18 -7.16
N PRO A 64 -17.90 8.35 -6.54
CA PRO A 64 -19.07 8.84 -5.83
C PRO A 64 -18.68 9.80 -4.71
N LYS A 65 -19.56 10.77 -4.40
CA LYS A 65 -19.36 11.67 -3.28
C LYS A 65 -19.29 10.88 -1.96
N ASP A 66 -18.55 11.39 -0.98
CA ASP A 66 -18.43 10.82 0.36
C ASP A 66 -17.82 9.39 0.34
N THR A 67 -17.01 9.09 -0.68
CA THR A 67 -16.28 7.82 -0.78
C THR A 67 -15.01 7.87 0.05
N TYR A 68 -14.84 6.91 0.96
CA TYR A 68 -13.71 6.81 1.88
C TYR A 68 -12.36 6.80 1.16
N VAL A 69 -11.42 7.68 1.53
CA VAL A 69 -10.02 7.61 1.06
C VAL A 69 -9.29 6.53 1.85
N ASN A 70 -9.06 5.37 1.23
CA ASN A 70 -8.49 4.21 1.92
C ASN A 70 -6.96 4.25 2.01
N ALA A 71 -6.29 4.78 0.99
CA ALA A 71 -4.84 4.94 0.97
C ALA A 71 -4.45 6.18 0.14
N LEU A 72 -3.37 6.84 0.56
CA LEU A 72 -2.66 7.87 -0.19
C LEU A 72 -1.18 7.52 -0.14
N VAL A 73 -0.54 7.47 -1.30
CA VAL A 73 0.88 7.11 -1.40
C VAL A 73 1.57 8.07 -2.36
N THR A 74 2.52 8.84 -1.84
CA THR A 74 3.39 9.72 -2.59
C THR A 74 4.45 8.90 -3.32
N SER A 75 4.78 9.32 -4.53
CA SER A 75 5.79 8.60 -5.32
C SER A 75 7.18 8.75 -4.72
N LYS A 76 7.96 7.67 -4.79
CA LYS A 76 9.39 7.63 -4.49
C LYS A 76 10.25 8.16 -5.63
N HIS A 77 9.67 8.40 -6.81
CA HIS A 77 10.39 8.75 -8.03
C HIS A 77 10.10 10.16 -8.56
N ASP A 78 8.89 10.69 -8.32
CA ASP A 78 8.50 12.04 -8.74
C ASP A 78 7.64 12.74 -7.69
N VAL A 79 8.14 13.88 -7.17
CA VAL A 79 7.47 14.70 -6.15
C VAL A 79 6.06 15.16 -6.54
N ASN A 80 5.74 15.19 -7.84
CA ASN A 80 4.42 15.58 -8.34
C ASN A 80 3.42 14.43 -8.37
N VAL A 81 3.89 13.19 -8.25
CA VAL A 81 3.07 12.00 -8.38
C VAL A 81 2.57 11.54 -7.02
N VAL A 82 1.26 11.34 -6.94
CA VAL A 82 0.59 10.77 -5.76
C VAL A 82 -0.54 9.86 -6.22
N TYR A 83 -0.67 8.73 -5.56
CA TYR A 83 -1.71 7.74 -5.79
C TYR A 83 -2.77 7.83 -4.69
N ALA A 84 -4.03 7.61 -5.06
CA ALA A 84 -5.15 7.56 -4.13
C ALA A 84 -6.01 6.33 -4.40
N VAL A 85 -6.33 5.61 -3.34
CA VAL A 85 -7.32 4.52 -3.35
C VAL A 85 -8.57 5.00 -2.65
N PHE A 86 -9.70 4.91 -3.35
CA PHE A 86 -11.02 5.20 -2.80
C PHE A 86 -11.81 3.90 -2.62
N ASN A 87 -12.57 3.82 -1.53
CA ASN A 87 -13.29 2.62 -1.18
C ASN A 87 -14.74 2.89 -0.79
N ASN A 88 -15.67 2.48 -1.66
CA ASN A 88 -17.10 2.72 -1.48
C ASN A 88 -17.90 1.47 -1.04
N HIS A 89 -17.22 0.41 -0.58
CA HIS A 89 -17.89 -0.88 -0.31
C HIS A 89 -18.97 -0.80 0.78
N LYS A 90 -18.80 0.09 1.76
CA LYS A 90 -19.78 0.30 2.85
C LYS A 90 -21.11 0.86 2.35
N ASN A 91 -21.12 1.47 1.17
CA ASN A 91 -22.31 1.99 0.50
C ASN A 91 -22.87 1.01 -0.56
N GLY A 92 -22.39 -0.24 -0.59
CA GLY A 92 -22.83 -1.27 -1.54
C GLY A 92 -22.20 -1.15 -2.94
N ASP A 93 -21.18 -0.32 -3.10
CA ASP A 93 -20.44 -0.13 -4.35
C ASP A 93 -19.06 -0.79 -4.27
N PHE A 94 -18.90 -1.88 -5.03
CA PHE A 94 -17.71 -2.74 -5.01
C PHE A 94 -16.72 -2.44 -6.13
N LYS A 95 -16.86 -1.28 -6.80
CA LYS A 95 -15.96 -0.91 -7.90
C LYS A 95 -14.55 -0.57 -7.38
N PRO A 96 -13.51 -0.86 -8.17
CA PRO A 96 -12.15 -0.40 -7.89
C PRO A 96 -12.00 1.08 -8.24
N TYR A 97 -11.52 1.88 -7.28
CA TYR A 97 -11.17 3.27 -7.49
C TYR A 97 -9.70 3.50 -7.14
N VAL A 98 -8.84 3.44 -8.16
CA VAL A 98 -7.42 3.78 -8.06
C VAL A 98 -7.18 4.98 -8.97
N LEU A 99 -6.67 6.06 -8.40
CA LEU A 99 -6.41 7.31 -9.09
C LEU A 99 -4.95 7.71 -8.92
N VAL A 100 -4.41 8.38 -9.94
CA VAL A 100 -3.09 9.01 -9.90
C VAL A 100 -3.23 10.49 -10.21
N SER A 101 -2.51 11.31 -9.46
CA SER A 101 -2.24 12.70 -9.81
C SER A 101 -0.78 12.82 -10.23
N LYS A 102 -0.51 13.71 -11.20
CA LYS A 102 0.85 14.07 -11.64
C LYS A 102 1.14 15.55 -11.44
N ASP A 103 0.38 16.19 -10.56
CA ASP A 103 0.42 17.63 -10.29
C ASP A 103 0.16 17.97 -8.82
N LYS A 104 0.66 17.10 -7.92
CA LYS A 104 0.52 17.21 -6.45
C LYS A 104 -0.95 17.27 -5.97
N GLY A 105 -1.80 16.43 -6.55
CA GLY A 105 -3.20 16.29 -6.15
C GLY A 105 -4.17 17.30 -6.77
N LYS A 106 -3.73 18.19 -7.67
CA LYS A 106 -4.62 19.19 -8.31
C LYS A 106 -5.59 18.56 -9.30
N SER A 107 -5.17 17.53 -10.01
CA SER A 107 -6.01 16.75 -10.92
C SER A 107 -5.70 15.26 -10.81
N TRP A 108 -6.71 14.45 -11.08
CA TRP A 108 -6.65 13.00 -10.88
C TRP A 108 -7.17 12.25 -12.10
N LYS A 109 -6.45 11.20 -12.50
CA LYS A 109 -6.82 10.27 -13.56
C LYS A 109 -7.03 8.89 -12.94
N SER A 110 -8.12 8.21 -13.30
CA SER A 110 -8.30 6.82 -12.89
C SER A 110 -7.31 5.91 -13.63
N ILE A 111 -6.66 5.05 -12.86
CA ILE A 111 -5.82 3.94 -13.32
C ILE A 111 -6.44 2.60 -12.91
N SER A 112 -7.74 2.54 -12.62
CA SER A 112 -8.41 1.26 -12.30
C SER A 112 -8.44 0.28 -13.49
N SER A 113 -8.42 0.81 -14.71
CA SER A 113 -8.36 0.07 -15.99
C SER A 113 -9.16 -1.25 -16.02
N ASN A 114 -8.49 -2.39 -16.16
CA ASN A 114 -9.05 -3.74 -16.28
C ASN A 114 -9.20 -4.47 -14.93
N LEU A 115 -9.07 -3.77 -13.78
CA LEU A 115 -9.37 -4.38 -12.49
C LEU A 115 -10.82 -4.90 -12.45
N PRO A 116 -11.10 -6.00 -11.73
CA PRO A 116 -12.44 -6.57 -11.69
C PRO A 116 -13.50 -5.56 -11.24
N SER A 117 -14.65 -5.55 -11.91
CA SER A 117 -15.74 -4.59 -11.61
C SER A 117 -16.32 -4.70 -10.19
N ARG A 118 -16.09 -5.83 -9.51
CA ARG A 118 -16.41 -6.07 -8.10
C ARG A 118 -15.16 -6.23 -7.22
N GLY A 119 -14.02 -5.71 -7.64
CA GLY A 119 -12.74 -5.83 -6.96
C GLY A 119 -12.36 -4.57 -6.20
N THR A 120 -13.08 -4.23 -5.14
CA THR A 120 -12.73 -3.13 -4.23
C THR A 120 -11.23 -3.16 -3.90
N VAL A 121 -10.59 -1.99 -3.98
CA VAL A 121 -9.17 -1.81 -3.68
C VAL A 121 -9.04 -1.23 -2.28
N TYR A 122 -8.05 -1.71 -1.54
CA TYR A 122 -7.72 -1.25 -0.20
C TYR A 122 -6.42 -0.45 -0.22
N ASP A 123 -5.43 -0.90 -0.95
CA ASP A 123 -4.11 -0.29 -0.87
C ASP A 123 -3.35 -0.33 -2.20
N ILE A 124 -2.34 0.52 -2.33
CA ILE A 124 -1.46 0.63 -3.47
C ILE A 124 -0.01 0.81 -3.03
N ALA A 125 0.94 0.14 -3.67
CA ALA A 125 2.36 0.36 -3.47
C ALA A 125 3.07 0.61 -4.82
N GLU A 126 4.01 1.55 -4.82
CA GLU A 126 4.90 1.84 -5.96
C GLU A 126 6.25 1.16 -5.72
N ASP A 127 6.76 0.46 -6.72
CA ASP A 127 8.09 -0.15 -6.62
C ASP A 127 9.17 0.92 -6.39
N HIS A 128 10.15 0.61 -5.55
CA HIS A 128 11.23 1.53 -5.17
C HIS A 128 12.32 1.70 -6.24
N VAL A 129 12.27 0.97 -7.37
CA VAL A 129 13.25 1.07 -8.47
C VAL A 129 12.59 1.49 -9.79
N ASP A 130 11.44 0.92 -10.15
CA ASP A 130 10.71 1.21 -11.39
C ASP A 130 9.39 1.95 -11.10
N PRO A 131 9.24 3.23 -11.50
CA PRO A 131 8.02 4.00 -11.27
C PRO A 131 6.78 3.48 -12.00
N ASN A 132 6.93 2.58 -12.97
CA ASN A 132 5.79 1.99 -13.68
C ASN A 132 5.30 0.68 -13.05
N LEU A 133 6.09 0.09 -12.15
CA LEU A 133 5.71 -1.13 -11.44
C LEU A 133 4.90 -0.78 -10.20
N LEU A 134 3.60 -1.05 -10.25
CA LEU A 134 2.65 -0.77 -9.18
C LEU A 134 1.99 -2.06 -8.69
N PHE A 135 1.63 -2.10 -7.41
CA PHE A 135 0.88 -3.19 -6.79
C PHE A 135 -0.40 -2.66 -6.16
N VAL A 136 -1.50 -3.41 -6.25
CA VAL A 136 -2.76 -3.07 -5.56
C VAL A 136 -3.33 -4.25 -4.79
N GLY A 137 -3.72 -3.98 -3.55
CA GLY A 137 -4.38 -4.92 -2.66
C GLY A 137 -5.90 -4.82 -2.84
N THR A 138 -6.55 -5.92 -3.19
CA THR A 138 -7.98 -5.93 -3.50
C THR A 138 -8.74 -6.94 -2.62
N GLU A 139 -10.06 -6.92 -2.70
CA GLU A 139 -10.94 -7.92 -2.08
C GLU A 139 -10.63 -9.37 -2.53
N PHE A 140 -10.04 -9.55 -3.71
CA PHE A 140 -9.82 -10.86 -4.32
C PHE A 140 -8.35 -11.19 -4.57
N GLY A 141 -7.44 -10.56 -3.83
CA GLY A 141 -6.01 -10.80 -3.89
C GLY A 141 -5.23 -9.57 -4.32
N VAL A 142 -3.98 -9.78 -4.74
CA VAL A 142 -3.08 -8.72 -5.20
C VAL A 142 -2.96 -8.72 -6.73
N PHE A 143 -2.88 -7.53 -7.29
CA PHE A 143 -2.59 -7.30 -8.70
C PHE A 143 -1.35 -6.45 -8.83
N PHE A 144 -0.64 -6.59 -9.95
CA PHE A 144 0.46 -5.70 -10.32
C PHE A 144 0.23 -5.11 -11.71
N SER A 145 0.83 -3.96 -11.97
CA SER A 145 0.92 -3.34 -13.29
C SER A 145 2.39 -3.01 -13.55
N TYR A 146 2.85 -3.19 -14.79
CA TYR A 146 4.21 -2.88 -15.25
C TYR A 146 4.23 -1.63 -16.15
N ASP A 147 3.09 -0.95 -16.29
CA ASP A 147 2.85 0.16 -17.22
C ASP A 147 2.15 1.34 -16.54
N GLY A 148 2.35 1.51 -15.23
CA GLY A 148 1.82 2.65 -14.47
C GLY A 148 0.30 2.63 -14.30
N GLY A 149 -0.31 1.44 -14.31
CA GLY A 149 -1.74 1.20 -14.10
C GLY A 149 -2.58 1.23 -15.38
N GLU A 150 -1.97 1.09 -16.56
CA GLU A 150 -2.71 0.93 -17.81
C GLU A 150 -3.27 -0.50 -17.96
N GLU A 151 -2.55 -1.51 -17.50
CA GLU A 151 -2.99 -2.90 -17.41
C GLU A 151 -2.60 -3.53 -16.05
N TRP A 152 -3.56 -4.20 -15.41
CA TRP A 152 -3.38 -4.95 -14.18
C TRP A 152 -3.42 -6.46 -14.42
N LYS A 153 -2.49 -7.17 -13.79
CA LYS A 153 -2.36 -8.62 -13.82
C LYS A 153 -2.43 -9.18 -12.40
N GLN A 154 -3.26 -10.19 -12.18
CA GLN A 154 -3.40 -10.81 -10.87
C GLN A 154 -2.22 -11.72 -10.56
N ILE A 155 -1.65 -11.61 -9.36
CA ILE A 155 -0.62 -12.55 -8.88
C ILE A 155 -1.35 -13.78 -8.31
N LYS A 156 -1.13 -14.94 -8.92
CA LYS A 156 -1.73 -16.24 -8.51
C LYS A 156 -0.70 -17.23 -7.96
N ALA A 157 0.44 -16.75 -7.46
CA ALA A 157 1.57 -17.54 -6.99
C ALA A 157 1.31 -18.20 -5.61
N GLY A 158 0.28 -19.03 -5.50
CA GLY A 158 -0.08 -19.72 -4.25
C GLY A 158 -0.92 -18.89 -3.27
N LEU A 159 -1.19 -17.61 -3.59
CA LEU A 159 -2.11 -16.78 -2.81
C LEU A 159 -3.57 -17.22 -3.07
N PRO A 160 -4.34 -17.65 -2.06
CA PRO A 160 -5.75 -17.95 -2.22
C PRO A 160 -6.56 -16.67 -2.48
N THR A 161 -7.81 -16.79 -2.92
CA THR A 161 -8.72 -15.64 -2.99
C THR A 161 -8.96 -15.10 -1.57
N ILE A 162 -8.38 -13.94 -1.28
CA ILE A 162 -8.45 -13.28 0.02
C ILE A 162 -8.33 -11.77 -0.13
N ALA A 163 -8.97 -11.02 0.76
CA ALA A 163 -8.79 -9.58 0.82
C ALA A 163 -7.38 -9.24 1.32
N VAL A 164 -6.64 -8.51 0.49
CA VAL A 164 -5.34 -7.90 0.84
C VAL A 164 -5.64 -6.47 1.26
N LYS A 165 -5.43 -6.17 2.54
CA LYS A 165 -5.82 -4.90 3.16
C LYS A 165 -4.70 -3.86 3.14
N ASP A 166 -3.46 -4.32 3.06
CA ASP A 166 -2.27 -3.49 3.15
C ASP A 166 -1.13 -4.19 2.38
N ILE A 167 -0.25 -3.40 1.77
CA ILE A 167 0.90 -3.84 0.99
C ILE A 167 2.11 -3.03 1.40
N GLU A 168 3.19 -3.72 1.76
CA GLU A 168 4.46 -3.08 2.07
C GLU A 168 5.60 -3.69 1.27
N ILE A 169 6.56 -2.85 0.89
CA ILE A 169 7.73 -3.25 0.11
C ILE A 169 8.95 -3.28 1.04
N GLN A 170 9.54 -4.46 1.18
CA GLN A 170 10.85 -4.61 1.82
C GLN A 170 11.93 -4.36 0.75
N GLU A 171 12.43 -3.12 0.69
CA GLU A 171 13.33 -2.66 -0.39
C GLU A 171 14.65 -3.44 -0.46
N ARG A 172 15.23 -3.82 0.69
CA ARG A 172 16.54 -4.50 0.76
C ARG A 172 16.52 -5.87 0.07
N GLU A 173 15.41 -6.59 0.18
CA GLU A 173 15.24 -7.94 -0.36
C GLU A 173 14.45 -7.96 -1.67
N ASN A 174 13.78 -6.85 -2.02
CA ASN A 174 12.74 -6.75 -3.04
C ASN A 174 11.53 -7.65 -2.75
N ASP A 175 11.13 -7.75 -1.48
CA ASP A 175 10.01 -8.59 -1.09
C ASP A 175 8.72 -7.78 -1.01
N LEU A 176 7.61 -8.37 -1.47
CA LEU A 176 6.29 -7.78 -1.38
C LEU A 176 5.53 -8.43 -0.22
N VAL A 177 5.30 -7.67 0.84
CA VAL A 177 4.60 -8.11 2.05
C VAL A 177 3.13 -7.75 1.92
N LEU A 178 2.25 -8.74 2.08
CA LEU A 178 0.81 -8.58 1.89
C LEU A 178 0.07 -8.86 3.20
N ALA A 179 -0.53 -7.85 3.83
CA ALA A 179 -1.38 -8.06 4.99
C ALA A 179 -2.78 -8.49 4.56
N THR A 180 -3.25 -9.64 5.05
CA THR A 180 -4.54 -10.20 4.63
C THR A 180 -5.58 -10.17 5.73
N PHE A 181 -6.84 -10.13 5.32
CA PHE A 181 -7.95 -10.28 6.25
C PHE A 181 -8.18 -11.76 6.60
N GLY A 182 -7.71 -12.18 7.78
CA GLY A 182 -8.01 -13.49 8.37
C GLY A 182 -6.97 -14.59 8.10
N ARG A 183 -5.84 -14.29 7.42
CA ARG A 183 -4.75 -15.26 7.20
C ARG A 183 -3.34 -14.68 7.45
N SER A 184 -3.20 -13.75 8.39
CA SER A 184 -1.94 -13.06 8.70
C SER A 184 -1.36 -12.36 7.45
N PHE A 185 -0.05 -12.40 7.24
CA PHE A 185 0.60 -11.84 6.06
C PHE A 185 1.22 -12.93 5.16
N TYR A 186 1.36 -12.60 3.88
CA TYR A 186 2.10 -13.39 2.89
C TYR A 186 3.30 -12.57 2.42
N ILE A 187 4.38 -13.24 2.01
CA ILE A 187 5.54 -12.59 1.40
C ILE A 187 5.71 -13.21 0.02
N LEU A 188 5.74 -12.38 -1.02
CA LEU A 188 6.28 -12.74 -2.32
C LEU A 188 7.76 -12.36 -2.32
N ASP A 189 8.60 -13.37 -2.15
CA ASP A 189 10.05 -13.21 -2.14
C ASP A 189 10.53 -12.71 -3.51
N ASP A 190 11.34 -11.65 -3.49
CA ASP A 190 12.01 -11.07 -4.65
C ASP A 190 11.13 -10.88 -5.90
N TYR A 191 10.29 -9.86 -5.88
CA TYR A 191 9.45 -9.49 -7.03
C TYR A 191 10.22 -8.81 -8.17
N SER A 192 11.54 -8.61 -8.06
CA SER A 192 12.32 -7.79 -9.00
C SER A 192 12.21 -8.24 -10.47
N SER A 193 11.96 -9.52 -10.72
CA SER A 193 11.70 -10.07 -12.06
C SER A 193 10.50 -9.40 -12.77
N LEU A 194 9.54 -8.86 -12.02
CA LEU A 194 8.37 -8.16 -12.56
C LEU A 194 8.73 -6.85 -13.27
N ARG A 195 9.85 -6.20 -12.90
CA ARG A 195 10.36 -4.97 -13.53
C ARG A 195 10.73 -5.16 -15.00
N ASN A 196 11.08 -6.40 -15.37
CA ASN A 196 11.49 -6.75 -16.73
C ASN A 196 10.34 -7.25 -17.60
N LEU A 197 9.10 -7.23 -17.08
CA LEU A 197 7.93 -7.61 -17.86
C LEU A 197 7.58 -6.47 -18.83
N SER A 198 7.56 -6.78 -20.13
CA SER A 198 7.03 -5.87 -21.14
C SER A 198 5.90 -6.54 -21.91
N SER A 199 5.05 -5.73 -22.55
CA SER A 199 3.97 -6.20 -23.43
C SER A 199 4.49 -7.04 -24.62
N ASN A 200 5.80 -6.98 -24.90
CA ASN A 200 6.49 -7.68 -25.99
C ASN A 200 7.31 -8.89 -25.51
N LEU A 201 6.82 -9.65 -24.53
CA LEU A 201 7.30 -11.02 -24.29
C LEU A 201 6.90 -11.94 -25.47
N ALA A 202 7.53 -11.70 -26.62
CA ALA A 202 7.28 -12.41 -27.88
C ALA A 202 7.90 -13.83 -27.89
N SER A 203 8.78 -14.11 -26.94
CA SER A 203 9.41 -15.42 -26.77
C SER A 203 8.48 -16.38 -26.03
N LYS A 204 8.48 -17.64 -26.48
CA LYS A 204 7.73 -18.74 -25.83
C LYS A 204 8.12 -18.94 -24.35
N ALA A 205 9.32 -18.52 -23.96
CA ALA A 205 9.80 -18.48 -22.59
C ALA A 205 10.85 -17.37 -22.45
N THR A 206 10.97 -16.82 -21.24
CA THR A 206 11.97 -15.82 -20.87
C THR A 206 12.63 -16.23 -19.57
N ILE A 207 13.96 -16.12 -19.53
CA ILE A 207 14.74 -16.29 -18.30
C ILE A 207 14.95 -14.90 -17.73
N PHE A 208 14.56 -14.72 -16.47
CA PHE A 208 14.79 -13.49 -15.73
C PHE A 208 16.13 -13.55 -15.01
N GLU A 209 16.71 -12.38 -14.72
CA GLU A 209 17.87 -12.31 -13.85
C GLU A 209 17.54 -12.92 -12.49
N MET A 210 18.44 -13.75 -11.98
CA MET A 210 18.30 -14.32 -10.65
C MET A 210 18.91 -13.38 -9.62
N LYS A 211 18.24 -13.18 -8.49
CA LYS A 211 18.83 -12.50 -7.34
C LYS A 211 20.15 -13.16 -6.95
N LYS A 212 21.11 -12.30 -6.59
CA LYS A 212 22.38 -12.74 -6.02
C LYS A 212 22.10 -13.50 -4.72
N SER A 213 22.33 -14.80 -4.74
CA SER A 213 22.19 -15.63 -3.54
C SER A 213 23.39 -15.45 -2.62
N LEU A 214 23.13 -15.36 -1.32
CA LEU A 214 24.17 -15.36 -0.30
C LEU A 214 24.51 -16.82 0.04
N MET A 215 25.75 -17.21 -0.22
CA MET A 215 26.25 -18.50 0.27
C MET A 215 26.51 -18.38 1.76
N TYR A 216 25.78 -19.17 2.55
CA TYR A 216 26.09 -19.33 3.97
C TYR A 216 27.49 -19.96 4.11
N MET A 217 28.42 -19.20 4.68
CA MET A 217 29.76 -19.69 4.99
C MET A 217 29.84 -20.02 6.48
N ASP A 218 29.97 -21.31 6.78
CA ASP A 218 30.19 -21.77 8.14
C ASP A 218 31.51 -21.20 8.70
N ALA A 219 31.42 -20.45 9.79
CA ALA A 219 32.59 -20.04 10.55
C ALA A 219 33.13 -21.21 11.39
N ARG A 220 34.42 -21.53 11.23
CA ARG A 220 35.12 -22.52 12.06
C ARG A 220 36.41 -21.93 12.66
N PRO A 221 36.56 -21.88 14.01
CA PRO A 221 35.56 -22.26 15.01
C PRO A 221 34.36 -21.31 15.04
N LEU A 222 33.20 -21.82 15.47
CA LEU A 222 32.01 -21.00 15.68
C LEU A 222 32.28 -19.96 16.78
N GLY A 223 32.04 -18.68 16.48
CA GLY A 223 32.35 -17.56 17.39
C GLY A 223 33.87 -17.37 17.51
N LEU A 224 34.39 -16.28 16.94
CA LEU A 224 35.84 -15.99 16.88
C LEU A 224 36.57 -16.11 18.23
N ARG A 225 35.90 -15.80 19.35
CA ARG A 225 36.38 -15.99 20.73
C ARG A 225 35.24 -16.51 21.60
N GLY A 226 35.51 -17.55 22.41
CA GLY A 226 34.53 -18.13 23.34
C GLY A 226 33.78 -19.33 22.74
N LYS A 227 32.58 -19.62 23.27
CA LYS A 227 31.68 -20.63 22.72
C LYS A 227 30.77 -19.97 21.68
N GLY A 228 30.74 -20.46 20.45
CA GLY A 228 29.83 -19.97 19.42
C GLY A 228 28.52 -20.76 19.33
N SER A 229 27.48 -20.09 18.83
CA SER A 229 26.17 -20.66 18.48
C SER A 229 25.71 -20.05 17.15
N GLN A 230 24.82 -20.72 16.42
CA GLN A 230 24.28 -20.30 15.11
C GLN A 230 22.83 -19.76 15.20
N GLY A 231 22.23 -19.66 16.39
CA GLY A 231 20.80 -19.36 16.57
C GLY A 231 20.30 -19.95 17.88
N GLU A 232 19.13 -19.55 18.37
CA GLU A 232 18.79 -19.37 19.79
C GLU A 232 19.16 -20.50 20.79
N SER A 233 19.42 -20.08 22.04
CA SER A 233 19.55 -20.86 23.29
C SER A 233 20.94 -20.91 23.95
N HIS A 234 21.82 -19.92 23.77
CA HIS A 234 23.09 -19.88 24.53
C HIS A 234 23.30 -18.57 25.30
N TYR A 235 22.92 -18.60 26.57
CA TYR A 235 23.34 -17.63 27.59
C TYR A 235 24.66 -18.11 28.22
N THR A 236 25.64 -17.21 28.35
CA THR A 236 26.88 -17.49 29.09
C THR A 236 27.14 -16.35 30.08
N ALA A 237 27.51 -16.71 31.32
CA ALA A 237 27.94 -15.78 32.35
C ALA A 237 29.27 -16.26 32.94
N LYS A 238 30.07 -15.34 33.50
CA LYS A 238 31.31 -15.69 34.21
C LYS A 238 30.99 -16.55 35.44
N ASN A 239 31.84 -17.54 35.72
CA ASN A 239 31.79 -18.28 36.98
C ASN A 239 32.01 -17.28 38.14
N PRO A 240 31.14 -17.22 39.15
CA PRO A 240 31.29 -16.29 40.28
C PRO A 240 32.38 -16.68 41.30
N LEU A 241 33.49 -17.30 40.85
CA LEU A 241 34.67 -17.58 41.67
C LEU A 241 35.88 -16.80 41.14
#